data_AF-A0A0J6IK45-F1
#
_entry.id   AF-A0A0J6IK45-F1
#
_cell.length_a   1.000
_cell.length_b   1.000
_cell.length_c   1.000
_cell.angle_alpha   90.00
_cell.angle_beta   90.00
_cell.angle_gamma   90.00
#
_symmetry.space_group_name_H-M   'P 1'
#
loop_
_entity.id
_entity.type
_entity.pdbx_description
1 polymer ?
#
loop_
_entity_poly.entity_id
_entity_poly.type
_entity_poly.pdbx_seq_one_letter_code
_entity_poly.pdbx_strand_id
1 'polypeptide(L)' 'MITVTIDANIKAKWSQGQCSYSPGTPEELAIIGIDLLVKALGKDAAHVFVSQIFEKYGDMSRAT' A
#
# COMPACT_ATOMS: atom_id res chain seq x y z
N MET A 1 21.43 1.84 -3.27
CA MET A 1 20.12 1.27 -2.87
C MET A 1 20.08 1.30 -1.35
N ILE A 2 19.09 1.95 -0.74
CA ILE A 2 18.98 2.00 0.73
C ILE A 2 18.26 0.73 1.17
N THR A 3 18.86 -0.03 2.08
CA THR A 3 18.19 -1.19 2.69
C THR A 3 17.24 -0.69 3.77
N VAL A 4 15.93 -0.82 3.53
CA VAL A 4 14.90 -0.51 4.51
C VAL A 4 14.32 -1.82 5.02
N THR A 5 14.44 -2.07 6.32
CA THR A 5 13.78 -3.19 7.00
C THR A 5 12.49 -2.70 7.63
N ILE A 6 11.41 -3.44 7.44
CA ILE A 6 10.12 -3.18 8.07
C ILE A 6 9.91 -4.21 9.17
N ASP A 7 9.51 -3.74 10.35
CA ASP A 7 8.95 -4.58 11.41
C ASP A 7 7.52 -4.10 11.65
N ALA A 8 6.55 -4.86 11.13
CA ALA A 8 5.14 -4.51 11.20
C ALA A 8 4.28 -5.72 11.52
N ASN A 9 3.22 -5.50 12.29
CA ASN A 9 2.19 -6.50 12.56
C ASN A 9 0.83 -5.92 12.15
N ILE A 10 0.34 -6.37 10.99
CA ILE A 10 -0.88 -5.85 10.39
C ILE A 10 -2.00 -6.85 10.63
N LYS A 11 -3.08 -6.41 11.27
CA LYS A 11 -4.29 -7.21 11.49
C LYS A 11 -5.46 -6.54 10.79
N ALA A 12 -5.96 -7.15 9.73
CA ALA A 12 -7.11 -6.67 8.97
C ALA A 12 -8.35 -7.50 9.29
N LYS A 13 -9.49 -6.83 9.47
CA LYS A 13 -10.78 -7.46 9.79
C LYS A 13 -11.88 -6.83 8.95
N TRP A 14 -12.77 -7.65 8.43
CA TRP A 14 -13.99 -7.24 7.73
C TRP A 14 -15.12 -8.23 8.02
N SER A 15 -16.33 -7.94 7.56
CA SER A 15 -17.53 -8.73 7.88
C SER A 15 -17.45 -10.21 7.49
N GLN A 16 -16.62 -10.56 6.50
CA GLN A 16 -16.49 -11.92 5.97
C GLN A 16 -15.23 -12.65 6.47
N GLY A 17 -14.36 -12.01 7.26
CA GLY A 17 -13.13 -12.66 7.72
C GLY A 17 -12.08 -11.72 8.32
N GLN A 18 -10.92 -12.30 8.61
CA GLN A 18 -9.76 -11.58 9.12
C GLN A 18 -8.47 -12.16 8.53
N CYS A 19 -7.44 -11.32 8.42
CA CYS A 19 -6.09 -11.73 8.04
C CYS A 19 -5.04 -11.05 8.94
N SER A 20 -3.88 -11.66 9.04
CA SER A 20 -2.72 -11.10 9.73
C SER A 20 -1.48 -11.23 8.85
N TYR A 21 -0.67 -10.17 8.81
CA TYR A 21 0.51 -10.08 7.97
C TYR A 21 1.68 -9.48 8.76
N SER A 22 2.89 -9.89 8.38
CA SER A 22 4.13 -9.37 8.94
C SER A 22 5.16 -9.14 7.83
N PRO A 23 5.05 -8.04 7.06
CA PRO A 23 6.01 -7.72 6.01
C PRO A 23 7.37 -7.37 6.60
N GLY A 24 8.43 -7.86 5.99
CA GLY A 24 9.83 -7.53 6.28
C GLY A 24 10.41 -6.46 5.36
N THR A 25 9.77 -6.21 4.20
CA THR A 25 10.24 -5.23 3.22
C THR A 25 9.17 -4.21 2.81
N PRO A 26 9.57 -3.04 2.26
CA PRO A 26 8.62 -2.07 1.70
C PRO A 26 7.74 -2.64 0.59
N GLU A 27 8.25 -3.53 -0.24
CA GLU A 27 7.51 -4.16 -1.34
C GLU A 27 6.41 -5.08 -0.81
N GLU A 28 6.73 -5.90 0.19
CA GLU A 28 5.73 -6.76 0.86
C GLU A 28 4.64 -5.92 1.52
N LEU A 29 5.03 -4.85 2.22
CA LEU A 29 4.10 -3.92 2.84
C LEU A 29 3.17 -3.27 1.80
N ALA A 30 3.72 -2.85 0.65
CA ALA A 30 2.94 -2.24 -0.43
C ALA A 30 1.93 -3.23 -1.02
N ILE A 31 2.35 -4.48 -1.28
CA ILE A 31 1.45 -5.53 -1.80
C ILE A 31 0.30 -5.77 -0.82
N ILE A 32 0.59 -5.91 0.48
CA ILE A 32 -0.44 -6.10 1.52
C ILE A 32 -1.38 -4.89 1.58
N GLY A 33 -0.84 -3.68 1.56
CA GLY A 33 -1.64 -2.45 1.60
C GLY A 33 -2.59 -2.34 0.40
N ILE A 34 -2.10 -2.63 -0.80
CA ILE A 34 -2.90 -2.57 -2.04
C ILE A 34 -3.97 -3.67 -2.05
N ASP A 35 -3.64 -4.90 -1.63
CA ASP A 35 -4.62 -5.99 -1.52
C ASP A 35 -5.77 -5.62 -0.56
N LEU A 36 -5.45 -5.06 0.61
CA LEU A 36 -6.44 -4.59 1.57
C LEU A 36 -7.29 -3.44 1.00
N LEU A 37 -6.66 -2.53 0.25
CA LEU A 37 -7.35 -1.43 -0.41
C LEU A 37 -8.35 -1.93 -1.46
N VAL A 38 -7.97 -2.92 -2.27
CA VAL A 38 -8.86 -3.57 -3.25
C VAL A 38 -10.02 -4.26 -2.54
N LYS A 39 -9.78 -4.96 -1.43
CA LYS A 39 -10.83 -5.59 -0.63
C LYS A 39 -11.80 -4.58 -0.01
N ALA A 40 -11.32 -3.39 0.35
CA ALA A 40 -12.13 -2.35 0.99
C ALA A 40 -12.91 -1.49 -0.01
N LEU A 41 -12.31 -1.13 -1.15
CA LEU A 41 -12.84 -0.14 -2.09
C LEU A 41 -13.24 -0.71 -3.46
N GLY A 42 -12.82 -1.93 -3.76
CA GLY A 42 -12.88 -2.49 -5.12
C GLY A 42 -11.69 -2.06 -5.98
N LYS A 43 -11.49 -2.80 -7.09
CA LYS A 43 -10.30 -2.69 -7.95
C LYS A 43 -10.09 -1.30 -8.54
N ASP A 44 -11.13 -0.70 -9.11
CA ASP A 44 -11.02 0.56 -9.84
C ASP A 44 -10.72 1.74 -8.89
N ALA A 45 -11.41 1.79 -7.74
CA ALA A 45 -11.17 2.81 -6.72
C ALA A 45 -9.78 2.68 -6.09
N ALA A 46 -9.32 1.46 -5.83
CA ALA A 46 -7.97 1.21 -5.34
C ALA A 46 -6.90 1.65 -6.36
N HIS A 47 -7.13 1.40 -7.64
CA HIS A 47 -6.21 1.84 -8.71
C HIS A 47 -6.09 3.37 -8.78
N VAL A 48 -7.22 4.09 -8.74
CA VAL A 48 -7.24 5.55 -8.69
C VAL A 48 -6.49 6.08 -7.47
N PHE A 49 -6.74 5.50 -6.29
CA PHE A 49 -6.08 5.90 -5.05
C PHE A 49 -4.56 5.72 -5.11
N VAL A 50 -4.07 4.56 -5.59
CA VAL A 50 -2.63 4.31 -5.74
C VAL A 50 -2.00 5.28 -6.74
N SER A 51 -2.71 5.62 -7.81
CA SER A 51 -2.23 6.57 -8.83
C SER A 51 -1.98 7.97 -8.25
N GLN A 52 -2.80 8.43 -7.30
CA GLN A 52 -2.62 9.73 -6.63
C GLN A 52 -1.28 9.84 -5.88
N ILE A 53 -0.74 8.73 -5.37
CA ILE A 53 0.56 8.73 -4.69
C ILE A 53 1.68 9.05 -5.69
N PHE A 54 1.60 8.52 -6.91
CA PHE A 54 2.61 8.76 -7.94
C PHE A 54 2.58 10.19 -8.46
N GLU A 55 1.41 10.82 -8.54
CA GLU A 55 1.28 12.24 -8.89
C GLU A 55 2.06 13.14 -7.92
N LYS A 56 2.06 12.81 -6.62
CA LYS A 56 2.84 13.54 -5.60
C LYS A 56 4.36 13.51 -5.82
N TYR A 57 4.87 12.45 -6.43
CA TYR A 57 6.30 12.35 -6.78
C TYR A 57 6.61 12.91 -8.17
N GLY A 58 5.60 13.04 -9.05
CA GLY A 58 5.72 13.71 -10.35
C GLY A 58 5.85 15.23 -10.24
N ASP A 59 5.18 15.86 -9.26
CA ASP A 59 5.26 17.32 -9.05
C ASP A 59 6.61 17.79 -8.51
N MET A 60 7.42 16.87 -7.96
CA MET A 60 8.77 17.16 -7.51
C MET A 60 9.77 17.33 -8.68
N SER A 61 9.32 17.20 -9.94
CA SER A 61 10.10 17.52 -11.14
C SER A 61 9.85 18.93 -11.70
N ARG A 62 9.03 19.77 -11.05
CA ARG A 62 8.72 21.16 -11.50
C ARG A 62 9.33 22.25 -10.60
N ALA A 63 10.35 21.92 -9.83
CA ALA A 63 11.14 22.86 -9.05
C ALA A 63 12.64 22.68 -9.37
N THR A 64 13.03 23.02 -10.60
CA THR A 64 14.41 23.26 -11.03
C THR A 64 14.43 24.39 -12.03
#